data_AF-A0A225VRL4-F1
#
_entry.id   AF-A0A225VRL4-F1
#
_cell.length_a   1.000
_cell.length_b   1.000
_cell.length_c   1.000
_cell.angle_alpha   90.00
_cell.angle_beta   90.00
_cell.angle_gamma   90.00
#
_symmetry.space_group_name_H-M   'P 1'
#
loop_
_entity.id
_entity.type
_entity.pdbx_description
1 polymer ?
#
loop_
_entity_poly.entity_id
_entity_poly.type
_entity_poly.pdbx_seq_one_letter_code
_entity_poly.pdbx_strand_id
1 'polypeptide(L)'
;MSITIPNHQLEFLLESMSPNIVFNTRIGLGSVVNYWKWVSHSFSDFEMELKSLEKDVEGCLAAQTTVNLTITKSTIQKLFPQLWRGENLNASGAPTSSVVRSLLGKPIVMHNWIRFEWDPTYHQITSITSTSDLLMPIIKLLGDLDSVSFLFDKAFVSPDFDGR
;
A
#
# COMPACT_ATOMS: atom_id res chain seq x y z
N MET A 1 17.83 6.98 2.22
CA MET A 1 17.35 8.37 2.38
C MET A 1 16.21 8.29 3.37
N SER A 2 16.45 8.68 4.62
CA SER A 2 15.44 8.59 5.68
C SER A 2 14.41 9.69 5.47
N ILE A 3 13.16 9.32 5.20
CA ILE A 3 12.06 10.28 5.14
C ILE A 3 11.80 10.75 6.58
N THR A 4 12.18 11.99 6.87
CA THR A 4 11.73 12.73 8.05
C THR A 4 10.27 13.11 7.79
N ILE A 5 9.34 12.53 8.54
CA ILE A 5 7.97 13.02 8.56
C ILE A 5 8.03 14.47 9.05
N PRO A 6 7.55 15.47 8.30
CA PRO A 6 7.51 16.85 8.78
C PRO A 6 6.84 16.90 10.15
N ASN A 7 7.43 17.61 11.12
CA ASN A 7 6.97 17.59 12.52
C ASN A 7 5.45 17.76 12.67
N HIS A 8 4.82 18.63 11.87
CA HIS A 8 3.38 18.88 11.91
C HIS A 8 2.51 17.66 11.54
N GLN A 9 2.97 16.78 10.65
CA GLN A 9 2.24 15.55 10.32
C GLN A 9 2.31 14.54 11.46
N LEU A 10 3.46 14.44 12.13
CA LEU A 10 3.61 13.57 13.29
C LEU A 10 2.82 14.11 14.49
N GLU A 11 2.83 15.42 14.72
CA GLU A 11 2.02 16.09 15.75
C GLU A 11 0.53 15.83 15.52
N PHE A 12 0.04 16.00 14.29
CA PHE A 12 -1.35 15.67 13.95
C PHE A 12 -1.71 14.21 14.28
N LEU A 13 -0.82 13.26 13.96
CA LEU A 13 -1.04 11.85 14.28
C LEU A 13 -1.04 11.58 15.80
N LEU A 14 -0.16 12.26 16.56
CA LEU A 14 -0.09 12.15 18.02
C LEU A 14 -1.34 12.74 18.71
N GLU A 15 -1.92 13.80 18.15
CA GLU A 15 -3.11 14.44 18.70
C GLU A 15 -4.40 13.68 18.34
N SER A 16 -4.49 13.16 17.12
CA SER A 16 -5.72 12.55 16.58
C SER A 16 -5.86 11.05 16.86
N MET A 17 -4.79 10.35 17.24
CA MET A 17 -4.79 8.90 17.42
C MET A 17 -4.44 8.49 18.85
N SER A 18 -5.08 7.44 19.33
CA SER A 18 -4.69 6.81 20.59
C SER A 18 -3.25 6.28 20.50
N PRO A 19 -2.43 6.41 21.55
CA PRO A 19 -1.09 5.83 21.58
C PRO A 19 -1.08 4.31 21.30
N ASN A 20 -2.16 3.62 21.67
CA ASN A 20 -2.38 2.17 21.49
C ASN A 20 -3.30 1.85 20.31
N ILE A 21 -3.41 2.75 19.33
CA ILE A 21 -4.23 2.54 18.13
C ILE A 21 -3.97 1.17 17.50
N VAL A 22 -5.04 0.47 17.13
CA VAL A 22 -4.97 -0.75 16.33
C VAL A 22 -4.95 -0.34 14.85
N PHE A 23 -3.92 -0.71 14.11
CA PHE A 23 -3.81 -0.48 12.67
C PHE A 23 -3.73 -1.83 11.96
N ASN A 24 -4.83 -2.24 11.34
CA ASN A 24 -5.06 -3.59 10.84
C ASN A 24 -4.79 -4.63 11.94
N THR A 25 -3.70 -5.38 11.82
CA THR A 25 -3.27 -6.42 12.76
C THR A 25 -2.16 -5.97 13.71
N ARG A 26 -1.74 -4.70 13.63
CA ARG A 26 -0.61 -4.13 14.38
C ARG A 26 -1.10 -3.14 15.43
N ILE A 27 -0.33 -2.95 16.49
CA ILE A 27 -0.70 -2.04 17.60
C ILE A 27 0.31 -0.88 17.66
N GLY A 28 -0.19 0.29 18.02
CA GLY A 28 0.57 1.49 18.36
C GLY A 28 0.82 2.41 17.18
N LEU A 29 0.98 3.70 17.48
CA LEU A 29 1.15 4.76 16.47
C LEU A 29 2.35 4.53 15.54
N GLY A 30 3.41 3.91 16.07
CA GLY A 30 4.58 3.54 15.28
C GLY A 30 4.25 2.63 14.09
N SER A 31 3.20 1.80 14.20
CA SER A 31 2.75 0.92 13.12
C SER A 31 2.15 1.71 11.96
N VAL A 32 1.35 2.75 12.24
CA VAL A 32 0.81 3.67 11.23
C VAL A 32 1.93 4.41 10.51
N VAL A 33 2.86 4.98 11.28
CA VAL A 33 4.02 5.70 10.75
C VAL A 33 4.91 4.82 9.87
N ASN A 34 5.18 3.58 10.31
CA ASN A 34 6.01 2.65 9.56
C ASN A 34 5.34 2.18 8.27
N TYR A 35 4.01 1.99 8.27
CA TYR A 35 3.27 1.70 7.05
C TYR A 35 3.43 2.82 6.02
N TRP A 36 3.20 4.09 6.41
CA TRP A 36 3.38 5.23 5.50
C TRP A 36 4.82 5.36 5.00
N LYS A 37 5.82 5.14 5.88
CA LYS A 37 7.22 5.08 5.45
C LYS A 37 7.42 3.99 4.40
N TRP A 38 6.93 2.77 4.64
CA TRP A 38 7.07 1.67 3.69
C TRP A 38 6.41 2.00 2.34
N VAL A 39 5.19 2.56 2.33
CA VAL A 39 4.51 3.00 1.11
C VAL A 39 5.33 4.03 0.35
N SER A 40 5.73 5.13 1.01
CA SER A 40 6.48 6.21 0.35
C SER A 40 7.86 5.79 -0.14
N HIS A 41 8.51 4.82 0.52
CA HIS A 41 9.78 4.27 0.02
C HIS A 41 9.58 3.31 -1.14
N SER A 42 8.44 2.62 -1.23
CA SER A 42 8.20 1.58 -2.22
C SER A 42 7.59 2.12 -3.53
N PHE A 43 6.80 3.19 -3.42
CA PHE A 43 6.03 3.77 -4.50
C PHE A 43 6.27 5.29 -4.57
N SER A 44 6.91 5.76 -5.63
CA SER A 44 7.34 7.16 -5.76
C SER A 44 6.22 8.14 -6.09
N ASP A 45 5.15 7.66 -6.71
CA ASP A 45 4.00 8.42 -7.20
C ASP A 45 2.70 7.94 -6.57
N PHE A 46 2.78 7.44 -5.33
CA PHE A 46 1.60 7.01 -4.57
C PHE A 46 0.67 8.21 -4.31
N GLU A 47 -0.57 8.09 -4.76
CA GLU A 47 -1.63 9.06 -4.54
C GLU A 47 -2.88 8.36 -4.01
N MET A 48 -3.46 8.87 -2.94
CA MET A 48 -4.71 8.37 -2.37
C MET A 48 -5.79 9.45 -2.47
N GLU A 49 -6.96 9.08 -2.96
CA GLU A 49 -8.10 9.97 -3.14
C GLU A 49 -9.31 9.45 -2.37
N LEU A 50 -9.92 10.30 -1.54
CA LEU A 50 -11.16 10.00 -0.83
C LEU A 50 -12.34 10.07 -1.81
N LYS A 51 -13.10 8.97 -1.92
CA LYS A 51 -14.28 8.87 -2.79
C LYS A 51 -15.58 9.06 -2.02
N SER A 52 -15.67 8.49 -0.82
CA SER A 52 -16.77 8.72 0.10
C SER A 52 -16.31 8.61 1.54
N LEU A 53 -17.02 9.31 2.44
CA LEU A 53 -16.85 9.22 3.88
C LEU A 53 -18.23 9.23 4.52
N GLU A 54 -18.56 8.17 5.21
CA GLU A 54 -19.88 7.94 5.79
C GLU A 54 -19.72 7.50 7.25
N LYS A 55 -20.73 7.80 8.07
CA LYS A 55 -20.81 7.28 9.43
C LYS A 55 -21.62 5.99 9.40
N ASP A 56 -21.05 4.89 9.91
CA ASP A 56 -21.75 3.62 10.00
C ASP A 56 -22.75 3.59 11.18
N VAL A 57 -23.56 2.53 11.24
CA VAL A 57 -24.60 2.36 12.27
C VAL A 57 -24.05 2.24 13.70
N GLU A 58 -22.78 1.88 13.84
CA GLU A 58 -22.07 1.78 15.13
C GLU A 58 -21.40 3.12 15.51
N GLY A 59 -21.55 4.14 14.65
CA GLY A 59 -20.99 5.45 14.83
C GLY A 59 -19.51 5.56 14.45
N CYS A 60 -18.95 4.54 13.81
CA CYS A 60 -17.61 4.57 13.24
C CYS A 60 -17.62 5.27 11.88
N LEU A 61 -16.45 5.66 11.38
CA LEU A 61 -16.33 6.29 10.07
C LEU A 61 -15.86 5.25 9.05
N ALA A 62 -16.59 5.12 7.96
CA ALA A 62 -16.27 4.29 6.82
C ALA A 62 -15.90 5.16 5.63
N ALA A 63 -14.78 4.86 4.99
CA ALA A 63 -14.27 5.60 3.84
C ALA A 63 -14.01 4.66 2.66
N GLN A 64 -14.43 5.09 1.47
CA GLN A 64 -13.94 4.53 0.22
C GLN A 64 -12.83 5.42 -0.32
N THR A 65 -11.70 4.82 -0.70
CA THR A 65 -10.61 5.55 -1.33
C THR A 65 -10.12 4.83 -2.59
N THR A 66 -9.57 5.59 -3.51
CA THR A 66 -8.80 5.06 -4.64
C THR A 66 -7.33 5.36 -4.40
N VAL A 67 -6.46 4.39 -4.68
CA VAL A 67 -5.01 4.60 -4.69
C VAL A 67 -4.51 4.44 -6.12
N ASN A 68 -3.75 5.43 -6.58
CA ASN A 68 -3.04 5.41 -7.84
C ASN A 68 -1.53 5.31 -7.59
N LEU A 69 -0.85 4.47 -8.35
CA LEU A 69 0.61 4.34 -8.32
C LEU A 69 1.14 3.76 -9.64
N THR A 70 2.43 3.89 -9.90
CA THR A 70 3.10 3.23 -11.03
C THR A 70 4.09 2.19 -10.53
N ILE A 71 4.09 1.00 -11.14
CA ILE A 71 5.12 0.00 -10.86
C ILE A 71 6.42 0.39 -11.56
N THR A 72 7.33 1.02 -10.82
CA THR A 72 8.63 1.45 -11.34
C THR A 72 9.69 0.35 -11.23
N LYS A 73 10.85 0.55 -11.86
CA LYS A 73 12.03 -0.31 -11.66
C LYS A 73 12.42 -0.39 -10.17
N SER A 74 12.32 0.72 -9.44
CA SER A 74 12.63 0.76 -8.01
C SER A 74 11.63 -0.07 -7.20
N THR A 75 10.34 0.01 -7.54
CA THR A 75 9.29 -0.81 -6.93
C THR A 75 9.56 -2.30 -7.14
N ILE A 76 9.92 -2.71 -8.36
CA ILE A 76 10.28 -4.12 -8.65
C ILE A 76 11.48 -4.58 -7.81
N GLN A 77 12.55 -3.78 -7.75
CA GLN A 77 13.73 -4.12 -6.97
C GLN A 77 13.46 -4.26 -5.47
N LYS A 78 12.56 -3.41 -4.94
CA LYS A 78 12.22 -3.39 -3.51
C LYS A 78 11.21 -4.46 -3.13
N LEU A 79 10.17 -4.66 -3.94
CA LEU A 79 9.01 -5.47 -3.55
C LEU A 79 8.93 -6.83 -4.26
N PHE A 80 9.60 -7.01 -5.39
CA PHE A 80 9.55 -8.22 -6.20
C PHE A 80 10.97 -8.73 -6.52
N PRO A 81 11.79 -9.04 -5.49
CA PRO A 81 13.22 -9.34 -5.67
C PRO A 81 13.49 -10.53 -6.59
N GLN A 82 12.56 -11.49 -6.68
CA GLN A 82 12.66 -12.64 -7.59
C GLN A 82 12.60 -12.25 -9.08
N LEU A 83 11.97 -11.12 -9.41
CA LEU A 83 11.94 -10.60 -10.78
C LEU A 83 13.23 -9.85 -11.16
N TRP A 84 14.02 -9.45 -10.17
CA TRP A 84 15.28 -8.74 -10.36
C TRP A 84 16.49 -9.67 -10.39
N ARG A 85 16.38 -10.88 -9.81
CA ARG A 85 17.48 -11.86 -9.75
C ARG A 85 17.67 -12.54 -11.11
N GLY A 86 18.65 -12.08 -11.86
CA GLY A 86 19.02 -12.61 -13.19
C GLY A 86 19.19 -11.46 -14.17
N GLU A 87 20.12 -11.58 -15.12
CA GLU A 87 20.33 -10.63 -16.22
C GLU A 87 19.07 -10.54 -17.09
N ASN A 88 18.08 -9.82 -16.58
CA ASN A 88 16.76 -9.75 -17.16
C ASN A 88 16.64 -8.57 -18.12
N LEU A 89 17.76 -8.04 -18.63
CA LEU A 89 17.76 -7.03 -19.66
C LEU A 89 18.39 -7.62 -20.92
N ASN A 90 17.68 -7.55 -22.03
CA ASN A 90 18.26 -7.90 -23.32
C ASN A 90 19.28 -6.83 -23.76
N ALA A 91 19.93 -7.03 -24.91
CA ALA A 91 20.92 -6.11 -25.45
C ALA A 91 20.41 -4.65 -25.67
N SER A 92 19.10 -4.43 -25.71
CA SER A 92 18.48 -3.10 -25.79
C SER A 92 18.08 -2.50 -24.44
N GLY A 93 18.41 -3.16 -23.32
CA GLY A 93 18.07 -2.71 -21.97
C GLY A 93 16.62 -2.98 -21.56
N ALA A 94 15.87 -3.77 -22.33
CA ALA A 94 14.46 -4.09 -22.07
C ALA A 94 14.31 -5.39 -21.25
N PRO A 95 13.29 -5.48 -20.38
CA PRO A 95 13.05 -6.67 -19.57
C PRO A 95 12.83 -7.96 -20.40
N THR A 96 13.57 -9.02 -20.11
CA THR A 96 13.39 -10.36 -20.73
C THR A 96 12.18 -11.09 -20.15
N SER A 97 11.93 -10.94 -18.84
CA SER A 97 10.75 -11.49 -18.18
C SER A 97 9.46 -10.83 -18.70
N SER A 98 8.52 -11.65 -19.18
CA SER A 98 7.18 -11.20 -19.59
C SER A 98 6.44 -10.51 -18.44
N VAL A 99 6.55 -11.05 -17.21
CA VAL A 99 5.95 -10.48 -16.00
C VAL A 99 6.48 -9.07 -15.74
N VAL A 100 7.80 -8.87 -15.81
CA VAL A 100 8.39 -7.53 -15.62
C VAL A 100 7.91 -6.56 -16.69
N ARG A 101 7.86 -6.99 -17.95
CA ARG A 101 7.41 -6.15 -19.07
C ARG A 101 5.93 -5.79 -18.97
N SER A 102 5.10 -6.66 -18.41
CA SER A 102 3.67 -6.39 -18.18
C SER A 102 3.42 -5.42 -17.03
N LEU A 103 4.35 -5.32 -16.06
CA LEU A 103 4.19 -4.45 -14.88
C LEU A 103 4.92 -3.11 -15.01
N LEU A 104 6.13 -3.12 -15.56
CA LEU A 104 7.03 -1.96 -15.54
C LEU A 104 6.41 -0.76 -16.27
N GLY A 105 6.30 0.36 -15.55
CA GLY A 105 5.75 1.61 -16.06
C GLY A 105 4.24 1.60 -16.26
N LYS A 106 3.53 0.57 -15.77
CA LYS A 106 2.06 0.53 -15.83
C LYS A 106 1.44 1.20 -14.61
N PRO A 107 0.42 2.05 -14.81
CA PRO A 107 -0.36 2.57 -13.72
C PRO A 107 -1.22 1.47 -13.12
N ILE A 108 -1.38 1.51 -11.81
CA ILE A 108 -2.27 0.67 -11.02
C ILE A 108 -3.25 1.58 -10.30
N VAL A 109 -4.51 1.18 -10.34
CA VAL A 109 -5.61 1.81 -9.61
C VAL A 109 -6.19 0.75 -8.68
N MET A 110 -6.09 0.98 -7.37
CA MET A 110 -6.64 0.11 -6.34
C MET A 110 -7.83 0.79 -5.67
N HIS A 111 -8.85 -0.01 -5.35
CA HIS A 111 -9.96 0.43 -4.53
C HIS A 111 -9.72 -0.04 -3.11
N ASN A 112 -9.99 0.85 -2.15
CA ASN A 112 -9.72 0.60 -0.76
C ASN A 112 -10.94 0.96 0.07
N TRP A 113 -11.15 0.18 1.12
CA TRP A 113 -12.14 0.43 2.15
C TRP A 113 -11.40 0.64 3.46
N ILE A 114 -11.70 1.73 4.16
CA ILE A 114 -11.07 2.07 5.44
C ILE A 114 -12.16 2.31 6.47
N ARG A 115 -12.03 1.68 7.63
CA ARG A 115 -12.88 1.90 8.79
C ARG A 115 -12.06 2.51 9.92
N PHE A 116 -12.58 3.59 10.49
CA PHE A 116 -12.01 4.27 11.65
C PHE A 116 -12.96 4.10 12.83
N GLU A 117 -12.44 3.56 13.92
CA GLU A 117 -13.12 3.53 15.21
C GLU A 117 -12.62 4.68 16.07
N TRP A 118 -13.51 5.23 16.88
CA TRP A 118 -13.29 6.49 17.57
C TRP A 118 -13.66 6.37 19.05
N ASP A 119 -12.79 6.88 19.93
CA ASP A 119 -13.10 7.07 21.34
C ASP A 119 -13.90 8.37 21.52
N PRO A 120 -15.18 8.32 21.88
CA PRO A 120 -16.01 9.52 22.05
C PRO A 120 -15.61 10.36 23.27
N THR A 121 -14.86 9.79 24.23
CA THR A 121 -14.42 10.46 25.46
C THR A 121 -13.16 11.27 25.24
N TYR A 122 -12.17 10.67 24.59
CA TYR A 122 -10.86 11.31 24.34
C TYR A 122 -10.75 11.96 22.96
N HIS A 123 -11.78 11.81 22.11
CA HIS A 123 -11.81 12.32 20.75
C HIS A 123 -10.59 11.86 19.92
N GLN A 124 -10.28 10.56 20.00
CA GLN A 124 -9.12 9.96 19.33
C GLN A 124 -9.52 8.71 18.53
N ILE A 125 -8.81 8.46 17.44
CA ILE A 125 -8.93 7.22 16.66
C ILE A 125 -8.31 6.08 17.47
N THR A 126 -9.08 5.02 17.71
CA THR A 126 -8.63 3.82 18.45
C THR A 126 -8.32 2.64 17.54
N SER A 127 -8.93 2.59 16.36
CA SER A 127 -8.68 1.54 15.38
C SER A 127 -8.80 2.07 13.96
N ILE A 128 -7.95 1.57 13.07
CA ILE A 128 -8.02 1.73 11.63
C ILE A 128 -7.92 0.34 11.03
N THR A 129 -8.96 -0.07 10.31
CA THR A 129 -8.95 -1.27 9.48
C THR A 129 -9.05 -0.86 8.03
N SER A 130 -8.06 -1.24 7.22
CA SER A 130 -7.96 -0.94 5.80
C SER A 130 -7.89 -2.23 5.01
N THR A 131 -8.62 -2.27 3.90
CA THR A 131 -8.55 -3.33 2.90
C THR A 131 -8.32 -2.70 1.54
N SER A 132 -7.39 -3.26 0.77
CA SER A 132 -6.90 -2.70 -0.49
C SER A 132 -6.79 -3.81 -1.53
N ASP A 133 -7.30 -3.61 -2.73
CA ASP A 133 -7.26 -4.63 -3.80
C ASP A 133 -6.11 -4.37 -4.78
N LEU A 134 -4.93 -4.94 -4.51
CA LEU A 134 -3.82 -4.99 -5.47
C LEU A 134 -3.96 -6.18 -6.43
N LEU A 135 -4.65 -7.24 -6.03
CA LEU A 135 -4.76 -8.48 -6.79
C LEU A 135 -5.42 -8.25 -8.16
N MET A 136 -6.58 -7.60 -8.20
CA MET A 136 -7.34 -7.39 -9.44
C MET A 136 -6.58 -6.60 -10.51
N PRO A 137 -5.94 -5.45 -10.22
CA PRO A 137 -5.16 -4.76 -11.24
C PRO A 137 -3.98 -5.60 -11.73
N ILE A 138 -3.35 -6.41 -10.88
CA ILE A 138 -2.26 -7.30 -11.29
C ILE A 138 -2.75 -8.43 -12.20
N ILE A 139 -3.88 -9.07 -11.90
CA ILE A 139 -4.50 -10.08 -12.77
C ILE A 139 -4.77 -9.48 -14.16
N LYS A 140 -5.30 -8.25 -14.23
CA LYS A 140 -5.57 -7.56 -15.50
C LYS A 140 -4.29 -7.27 -16.30
N LEU A 141 -3.18 -6.97 -15.64
CA LEU A 141 -1.90 -6.70 -16.29
C LEU A 141 -1.20 -7.96 -16.79
N LEU A 142 -1.27 -9.05 -16.03
CA LEU A 142 -0.57 -10.30 -16.36
C LEU A 142 -1.40 -11.22 -17.27
N GLY A 143 -2.72 -11.25 -17.10
CA GLY A 143 -3.64 -12.01 -17.94
C GLY A 143 -3.78 -13.50 -17.59
N ASP A 144 -3.01 -14.01 -16.63
CA ASP A 144 -3.03 -15.41 -16.20
C ASP A 144 -2.67 -15.55 -14.70
N LEU A 145 -3.18 -16.60 -14.05
CA LEU A 145 -2.99 -16.82 -12.61
C LEU A 145 -1.62 -17.41 -12.25
N ASP A 146 -0.95 -18.09 -13.18
CA ASP A 146 0.37 -18.70 -12.93
C ASP A 146 1.43 -17.61 -12.74
N SER A 147 1.41 -16.60 -13.62
CA SER A 147 2.23 -15.39 -13.54
C SER A 147 1.94 -14.58 -12.28
N VAL A 148 0.66 -14.48 -11.87
CA VAL A 148 0.25 -13.79 -10.64
C VAL A 148 0.77 -14.52 -9.41
N SER A 149 0.62 -15.85 -9.38
CA SER A 149 1.15 -16.69 -8.30
C SER A 149 2.67 -16.55 -8.18
N PHE A 150 3.38 -16.62 -9.31
CA PHE A 150 4.82 -16.41 -9.38
C PHE A 150 5.25 -15.01 -8.91
N LEU A 151 4.46 -13.97 -9.23
CA LEU A 151 4.71 -12.61 -8.78
C LEU A 151 4.64 -12.49 -7.26
N PHE A 152 3.69 -13.15 -6.60
CA PHE A 152 3.45 -13.01 -5.16
C PHE A 152 4.16 -14.05 -4.27
N ASP A 153 4.80 -15.07 -4.84
CA ASP A 153 5.53 -16.12 -4.11
C ASP A 153 6.58 -15.56 -3.14
N LYS A 154 7.42 -14.62 -3.63
CA LYS A 154 8.51 -14.00 -2.85
C LYS A 154 8.41 -12.47 -2.78
N ALA A 155 7.21 -11.94 -3.03
CA ALA A 155 6.97 -10.52 -2.93
C ALA A 155 6.99 -10.06 -1.46
N PHE A 156 7.52 -8.86 -1.23
CA PHE A 156 7.42 -8.16 0.07
C PHE A 156 6.14 -7.33 0.20
N VAL A 157 5.20 -7.51 -0.74
CA VAL A 157 3.85 -6.95 -0.69
C VAL A 157 2.85 -8.08 -0.91
N SER A 158 1.76 -8.06 -0.14
CA SER A 158 0.65 -9.00 -0.29
C SER A 158 -0.32 -8.57 -1.41
N PRO A 159 -1.16 -9.48 -1.90
CA PRO A 159 -2.27 -9.13 -2.81
C PRO A 159 -3.27 -8.12 -2.21
N ASP A 160 -3.29 -7.97 -0.89
CA ASP A 160 -4.12 -7.02 -0.14
C ASP A 160 -3.40 -5.68 0.13
N PHE A 161 -2.27 -5.43 -0.56
CA PHE A 161 -1.44 -4.23 -0.43
C PHE A 161 -0.89 -3.97 0.99
N ASP A 162 -0.54 -5.03 1.72
CA ASP A 162 0.18 -4.90 3.00
C ASP A 162 1.64 -5.34 2.86
N GLY A 163 2.54 -4.68 3.61
CA GLY A 163 3.96 -5.02 3.65
C GLY A 163 4.18 -6.31 4.43
N ARG A 164 4.88 -7.29 3.82
CA ARG A 164 5.28 -8.54 4.48
C ARG A 164 6.57 -8.40 5.26
#